data_AF-A0A957QRD9-F1
#
_entry.id   AF-A0A957QRD9-F1
#
_cell.length_a   1.000
_cell.length_b   1.000
_cell.length_c   1.000
_cell.angle_alpha   90.00
_cell.angle_beta   90.00
_cell.angle_gamma   90.00
#
_symmetry.space_group_name_H-M   'P 1'
#
loop_
_entity.id
_entity.type
_entity.pdbx_description
1 polymer ?
#
loop_
_entity_poly.entity_id
_entity_poly.type
_entity_poly.pdbx_seq_one_letter_code
_entity_poly.pdbx_strand_id
1 'polypeptide(L)'
;IWDTIKLFTEKPPKGSRNNFGLQAYQWWIQLLTRPRTRLSWAKEFPAGRAMLAGLTSQFDDIHTFGKDSPAERPMYADFLAEAALILNRPVLNDVAAQFRRSGAAWAELGTILLPDSHPQLAECRRLIEANHRLFLDGGGATLAERQANSERQAALRDQLTADFGLTEAEVVAFRERIAAQVQRIHDIEADAIQQLKAAMA
;
A
#
# COMPACT_ATOMS: atom_id res chain seq x y z
N ILE A 1 -10.74 -10.94 -15.60
CA ILE A 1 -10.26 -12.05 -14.74
C ILE A 1 -8.97 -12.67 -15.28
N TRP A 2 -8.93 -13.21 -16.51
CA TRP A 2 -7.69 -13.78 -17.08
C TRP A 2 -6.51 -12.81 -17.12
N ASP A 3 -6.74 -11.55 -17.48
CA ASP A 3 -5.68 -10.54 -17.48
C ASP A 3 -5.13 -10.27 -16.07
N THR A 4 -5.99 -10.33 -15.04
CA THR A 4 -5.55 -10.23 -13.64
C THR A 4 -4.62 -11.39 -13.30
N ILE A 5 -5.00 -12.63 -13.62
CA ILE A 5 -4.15 -13.81 -13.37
C ILE A 5 -2.78 -13.60 -14.05
N LYS A 6 -2.77 -13.23 -15.33
CA LYS A 6 -1.53 -12.98 -16.09
C LYS A 6 -0.68 -11.87 -15.48
N LEU A 7 -1.27 -10.73 -15.12
CA LEU A 7 -0.54 -9.62 -14.51
C LEU A 7 0.11 -9.99 -13.17
N PHE A 8 -0.49 -10.94 -12.44
CA PHE A 8 0.08 -11.44 -11.19
C PHE A 8 1.19 -12.47 -11.36
N THR A 9 1.09 -13.32 -12.39
CA THR A 9 1.98 -14.50 -12.53
C THR A 9 2.98 -14.41 -13.68
N GLU A 10 2.79 -13.49 -14.63
CA GLU A 10 3.58 -13.39 -15.85
C GLU A 10 4.33 -12.07 -15.95
N LYS A 11 5.21 -11.94 -16.96
CA LYS A 11 5.84 -10.67 -17.27
C LYS A 11 4.77 -9.69 -17.80
N PRO A 12 4.70 -8.45 -17.30
CA PRO A 12 3.81 -7.45 -17.88
C PRO A 12 4.20 -7.16 -19.35
N PRO A 13 3.25 -6.78 -20.22
CA PRO A 13 3.53 -6.44 -21.61
C PRO A 13 4.57 -5.33 -21.78
N LYS A 14 4.62 -4.38 -20.84
CA LYS A 14 5.60 -3.29 -20.77
C LYS A 14 6.13 -3.15 -19.35
N GLY A 15 7.44 -2.96 -19.20
CA GLY A 15 8.10 -2.76 -17.90
C GLY A 15 8.79 -4.02 -17.34
N SER A 16 9.30 -3.90 -16.12
CA SER A 16 10.03 -4.95 -15.42
C SER A 16 9.09 -5.89 -14.66
N ARG A 17 9.46 -7.18 -14.54
CA ARG A 17 8.77 -8.14 -13.64
C ARG A 17 8.80 -7.69 -12.18
N ASN A 18 9.80 -6.90 -11.81
CA ASN A 18 9.95 -6.41 -10.44
C ASN A 18 8.95 -5.30 -10.07
N ASN A 19 8.11 -4.87 -11.02
CA ASN A 19 7.13 -3.80 -10.82
C ASN A 19 5.68 -4.28 -10.86
N PHE A 20 5.42 -5.56 -11.18
CA PHE A 20 4.07 -6.11 -11.30
C PHE A 20 3.93 -7.47 -10.63
N GLY A 21 2.72 -7.75 -10.14
CA GLY A 21 2.33 -9.05 -9.62
C GLY A 21 3.11 -9.52 -8.39
N LEU A 22 3.10 -10.83 -8.15
CA LEU A 22 3.72 -11.43 -6.97
C LEU A 22 5.24 -11.18 -6.90
N GLN A 23 5.89 -11.08 -8.05
CA GLN A 23 7.32 -10.78 -8.13
C GLN A 23 7.66 -9.38 -7.63
N ALA A 24 6.75 -8.41 -7.76
CA ALA A 24 6.94 -7.06 -7.24
C ALA A 24 6.99 -7.04 -5.72
N TYR A 25 6.14 -7.82 -5.04
CA TYR A 25 6.18 -7.93 -3.58
C TYR A 25 7.50 -8.50 -3.11
N GLN A 26 7.95 -9.60 -3.73
CA GLN A 26 9.24 -10.21 -3.42
C GLN A 26 10.41 -9.25 -3.67
N TRP A 27 10.34 -8.44 -4.73
CA TRP A 27 11.34 -7.41 -4.97
C TRP A 27 11.31 -6.30 -3.92
N TRP A 28 10.12 -5.81 -3.56
CA TRP A 28 9.96 -4.77 -2.55
C TRP A 28 10.48 -5.23 -1.18
N ILE A 29 10.19 -6.47 -0.77
CA ILE A 29 10.73 -7.09 0.44
C ILE A 29 12.27 -7.09 0.41
N GLN A 30 12.88 -7.43 -0.73
CA GLN A 30 14.33 -7.37 -0.87
C GLN A 30 14.87 -5.94 -0.77
N LEU A 31 14.19 -4.95 -1.36
CA LEU A 31 14.59 -3.54 -1.23
C LEU A 31 14.52 -3.04 0.22
N LEU A 32 13.57 -3.54 1.00
CA LEU A 32 13.40 -3.20 2.42
C LEU A 32 14.47 -3.85 3.31
N THR A 33 14.84 -5.10 3.03
CA THR A 33 15.65 -5.94 3.96
C THR A 33 17.10 -6.12 3.53
N ARG A 34 17.48 -5.82 2.28
CA ARG A 34 18.85 -6.01 1.79
C ARG A 34 19.53 -4.66 1.52
N PRO A 35 20.26 -4.08 2.49
CA PRO A 35 20.79 -2.70 2.41
C PRO A 35 21.86 -2.50 1.33
N ARG A 36 22.46 -3.59 0.81
CA ARG A 36 23.45 -3.51 -0.28
C ARG A 36 22.82 -3.55 -1.67
N THR A 37 21.57 -3.97 -1.79
CA THR A 37 20.86 -4.05 -3.07
C THR A 37 20.77 -2.68 -3.73
N ARG A 38 20.82 -2.63 -5.06
CA ARG A 38 20.59 -1.40 -5.81
C ARG A 38 19.15 -0.92 -5.55
N LEU A 39 18.94 0.35 -5.25
CA LEU A 39 17.65 0.94 -4.84
C LEU A 39 17.12 0.44 -3.49
N SER A 40 17.95 -0.15 -2.63
CA SER A 40 17.52 -0.53 -1.29
C SER A 40 17.01 0.70 -0.52
N TRP A 41 15.98 0.52 0.29
CA TRP A 41 15.44 1.60 1.13
C TRP A 41 16.47 2.16 2.11
N ALA A 42 17.47 1.37 2.52
CA ALA A 42 18.58 1.87 3.32
C ALA A 42 19.40 2.97 2.62
N LYS A 43 19.48 2.95 1.28
CA LYS A 43 20.22 3.92 0.46
C LYS A 43 19.34 5.05 -0.04
N GLU A 44 18.17 4.73 -0.57
CA GLU A 44 17.27 5.72 -1.19
C GLU A 44 16.48 6.51 -0.13
N PHE A 45 16.18 5.88 0.99
CA PHE A 45 15.31 6.41 2.03
C PHE A 45 15.95 6.28 3.42
N PRO A 46 17.14 6.89 3.66
CA PRO A 46 17.71 6.98 4.99
C PRO A 46 16.76 7.74 5.95
N ALA A 47 16.94 7.52 7.25
CA ALA A 47 16.14 8.16 8.30
C ALA A 47 16.10 9.69 8.13
N GLY A 48 14.96 10.30 8.45
CA GLY A 48 14.70 11.72 8.21
C GLY A 48 13.82 11.96 6.99
N ARG A 49 14.08 13.06 6.27
CA ARG A 49 13.20 13.55 5.19
C ARG A 49 12.94 12.52 4.08
N ALA A 50 13.97 11.78 3.68
CA ALA A 50 13.84 10.80 2.59
C ALA A 50 12.96 9.62 3.01
N MET A 51 13.18 9.05 4.21
CA MET A 51 12.30 8.02 4.76
C MET A 51 10.86 8.50 4.91
N LEU A 52 10.65 9.71 5.43
CA LEU A 52 9.29 10.29 5.51
C LEU A 52 8.62 10.33 4.14
N ALA A 53 9.31 10.83 3.12
CA ALA A 53 8.78 10.90 1.76
C ALA A 53 8.40 9.51 1.20
N GLY A 54 9.25 8.50 1.43
CA GLY A 54 8.96 7.13 1.03
C GLY A 54 7.74 6.54 1.74
N LEU A 55 7.63 6.75 3.05
CA LEU A 55 6.49 6.26 3.85
C LEU A 55 5.17 6.94 3.44
N THR A 56 5.15 8.26 3.29
CA THR A 56 3.94 9.01 2.93
C THR A 56 3.52 8.76 1.49
N SER A 57 4.48 8.65 0.55
CA SER A 57 4.17 8.31 -0.85
C SER A 57 3.53 6.93 -0.93
N GLN A 58 4.09 5.94 -0.22
CA GLN A 58 3.54 4.60 -0.23
C GLN A 58 2.14 4.55 0.40
N PHE A 59 1.93 5.28 1.50
CA PHE A 59 0.61 5.40 2.11
C PHE A 59 -0.40 6.02 1.12
N ASP A 60 -0.05 7.13 0.49
CA ASP A 60 -0.91 7.81 -0.49
C ASP A 60 -1.26 6.90 -1.68
N ASP A 61 -0.27 6.23 -2.26
CA ASP A 61 -0.47 5.31 -3.39
C ASP A 61 -1.39 4.14 -3.05
N ILE A 62 -1.35 3.62 -1.81
CA ILE A 62 -2.19 2.51 -1.35
C ILE A 62 -3.62 3.00 -1.03
N HIS A 63 -3.76 4.16 -0.39
CA HIS A 63 -5.01 4.53 0.28
C HIS A 63 -5.81 5.63 -0.41
N THR A 64 -5.15 6.62 -1.04
CA THR A 64 -5.80 7.90 -1.39
C THR A 64 -5.57 8.34 -2.84
N PHE A 65 -4.55 7.81 -3.53
CA PHE A 65 -4.28 8.14 -4.92
C PHE A 65 -5.29 7.49 -5.87
N GLY A 66 -6.39 8.20 -6.14
CA GLY A 66 -7.47 7.76 -7.03
C GLY A 66 -8.29 6.58 -6.51
N LYS A 67 -8.20 6.29 -5.20
CA LYS A 67 -8.79 5.12 -4.56
C LYS A 67 -9.64 5.55 -3.38
N ASP A 68 -10.70 4.80 -3.14
CA ASP A 68 -11.54 4.90 -1.93
C ASP A 68 -11.42 3.62 -1.07
N SER A 69 -10.56 2.68 -1.48
CA SER A 69 -10.27 1.46 -0.71
C SER A 69 -8.81 1.02 -0.85
N PRO A 70 -8.22 0.40 0.20
CA PRO A 70 -6.81 0.01 0.19
C PRO A 70 -6.44 -0.91 -0.99
N ALA A 71 -5.54 -0.42 -1.84
CA ALA A 71 -5.06 -1.09 -3.05
C ALA A 71 -6.18 -1.65 -3.96
N GLU A 72 -7.38 -1.06 -3.88
CA GLU A 72 -8.59 -1.44 -4.63
C GLU A 72 -9.04 -2.91 -4.45
N ARG A 73 -8.51 -3.61 -3.44
CA ARG A 73 -8.81 -5.03 -3.24
C ARG A 73 -10.27 -5.28 -2.84
N PRO A 74 -10.91 -4.45 -1.99
CA PRO A 74 -12.35 -4.56 -1.74
C PRO A 74 -13.18 -4.36 -3.02
N MET A 75 -12.84 -3.37 -3.85
CA MET A 75 -13.52 -3.15 -5.13
C MET A 75 -13.40 -4.36 -6.06
N TYR A 76 -12.21 -4.97 -6.15
CA TYR A 76 -12.03 -6.19 -6.94
C TYR A 76 -12.81 -7.38 -6.36
N ALA A 77 -12.94 -7.48 -5.04
CA ALA A 77 -13.78 -8.49 -4.40
C ALA A 77 -15.27 -8.31 -4.73
N ASP A 78 -15.78 -7.09 -4.74
CA ASP A 78 -17.15 -6.79 -5.15
C ASP A 78 -17.38 -7.20 -6.61
N PHE A 79 -16.44 -6.85 -7.49
CA PHE A 79 -16.44 -7.29 -8.89
C PHE A 79 -16.50 -8.83 -9.01
N LEU A 80 -15.72 -9.58 -8.22
CA LEU A 80 -15.73 -11.04 -8.26
C LEU A 80 -17.05 -11.64 -7.77
N ALA A 81 -17.67 -11.03 -6.75
CA ALA A 81 -18.98 -11.46 -6.26
C ALA A 81 -20.09 -11.26 -7.32
N GLU A 82 -20.08 -10.13 -8.03
CA GLU A 82 -20.97 -9.91 -9.16
C GLU A 82 -20.70 -10.89 -10.32
N ALA A 83 -19.42 -11.12 -10.64
CA ALA A 83 -19.02 -12.08 -11.65
C ALA A 83 -19.44 -13.51 -11.30
N ALA A 84 -19.44 -13.88 -10.01
CA ALA A 84 -19.92 -15.18 -9.54
C ALA A 84 -21.37 -15.44 -9.96
N LEU A 85 -22.23 -14.42 -9.84
CA LEU A 85 -23.62 -14.47 -10.25
C LEU A 85 -23.76 -14.49 -11.78
N ILE A 86 -23.13 -13.54 -12.47
CA ILE A 86 -23.26 -13.37 -13.93
C ILE A 86 -22.75 -14.59 -14.71
N LEU A 87 -21.63 -15.17 -14.26
CA LEU A 87 -20.99 -16.31 -14.93
C LEU A 87 -21.50 -17.67 -14.42
N ASN A 88 -22.43 -17.67 -13.45
CA ASN A 88 -22.86 -18.87 -12.73
C ASN A 88 -21.67 -19.69 -12.18
N ARG A 89 -20.71 -18.99 -11.55
CA ARG A 89 -19.49 -19.56 -10.95
C ARG A 89 -19.40 -19.18 -9.48
N PRO A 90 -20.17 -19.83 -8.58
CA PRO A 90 -20.26 -19.43 -7.17
C PRO A 90 -18.91 -19.51 -6.43
N VAL A 91 -17.96 -20.33 -6.90
CA VAL A 91 -16.59 -20.42 -6.37
C VAL A 91 -15.83 -19.08 -6.41
N LEU A 92 -16.22 -18.14 -7.27
CA LEU A 92 -15.63 -16.80 -7.30
C LEU A 92 -15.91 -16.00 -6.01
N ASN A 93 -16.95 -16.34 -5.24
CA ASN A 93 -17.21 -15.73 -3.93
C ASN A 93 -16.11 -16.07 -2.90
N ASP A 94 -15.55 -17.28 -2.96
CA ASP A 94 -14.44 -17.69 -2.09
C ASP A 94 -13.19 -16.87 -2.42
N VAL A 95 -12.94 -16.64 -3.72
CA VAL A 95 -11.85 -15.77 -4.18
C VAL A 95 -12.10 -14.31 -3.76
N ALA A 96 -13.33 -13.82 -3.87
CA ALA A 96 -13.71 -12.49 -3.39
C ALA A 96 -13.39 -12.32 -1.90
N ALA A 97 -13.69 -13.32 -1.07
CA ALA A 97 -13.34 -13.30 0.35
C ALA A 97 -11.82 -13.18 0.58
N GLN A 98 -10.99 -13.84 -0.23
CA GLN A 98 -9.53 -13.67 -0.17
C GLN A 98 -9.09 -12.25 -0.51
N PHE A 99 -9.67 -11.62 -1.54
CA PHE A 99 -9.35 -10.23 -1.86
C PHE A 99 -9.82 -9.24 -0.79
N ARG A 100 -10.94 -9.51 -0.08
CA ARG A 100 -11.29 -8.73 1.12
C ARG A 100 -10.26 -8.88 2.24
N ARG A 101 -9.75 -10.10 2.48
CA ARG A 101 -8.64 -10.34 3.42
C ARG A 101 -7.37 -9.59 3.00
N SER A 102 -7.06 -9.56 1.71
CA SER A 102 -5.94 -8.77 1.19
C SER A 102 -6.16 -7.28 1.45
N GLY A 103 -7.36 -6.75 1.17
CA GLY A 103 -7.70 -5.36 1.45
C GLY A 103 -7.48 -4.97 2.92
N ALA A 104 -7.85 -5.84 3.86
CA ALA A 104 -7.56 -5.64 5.27
C ALA A 104 -6.05 -5.65 5.59
N ALA A 105 -5.28 -6.55 4.96
CA ALA A 105 -3.82 -6.58 5.12
C ALA A 105 -3.13 -5.34 4.53
N TRP A 106 -3.62 -4.81 3.40
CA TRP A 106 -3.20 -3.52 2.86
C TRP A 106 -3.55 -2.36 3.79
N ALA A 107 -4.73 -2.38 4.41
CA ALA A 107 -5.11 -1.36 5.39
C ALA A 107 -4.15 -1.32 6.58
N GLU A 108 -3.80 -2.50 7.10
CA GLU A 108 -2.83 -2.65 8.18
C GLU A 108 -1.42 -2.18 7.77
N LEU A 109 -1.01 -2.42 6.52
CA LEU A 109 0.26 -1.87 6.01
C LEU A 109 0.29 -0.34 6.10
N GLY A 110 -0.83 0.33 5.81
CA GLY A 110 -0.94 1.78 6.01
C GLY A 110 -0.67 2.21 7.46
N THR A 111 -1.18 1.45 8.43
CA THR A 111 -0.94 1.71 9.85
C THR A 111 0.51 1.43 10.26
N ILE A 112 1.19 0.47 9.62
CA ILE A 112 2.61 0.18 9.86
C ILE A 112 3.50 1.26 9.25
N LEU A 113 3.15 1.77 8.05
CA LEU A 113 3.89 2.84 7.39
C LEU A 113 3.87 4.13 8.20
N LEU A 114 2.72 4.46 8.79
CA LEU A 114 2.52 5.68 9.57
C LEU A 114 1.87 5.34 10.93
N PRO A 115 2.63 4.81 11.91
CA PRO A 115 2.09 4.19 13.12
C PRO A 115 1.72 5.16 14.24
N ASP A 116 0.72 4.79 15.05
CA ASP A 116 0.30 5.55 16.25
C ASP A 116 1.37 5.63 17.33
N SER A 117 2.31 4.66 17.37
CA SER A 117 3.45 4.70 18.27
C SER A 117 4.44 5.83 17.96
N HIS A 118 4.30 6.49 16.79
CA HIS A 118 5.07 7.66 16.42
C HIS A 118 4.12 8.84 16.13
N PRO A 119 3.86 9.74 17.10
CA PRO A 119 2.80 10.74 17.01
C PRO A 119 2.81 11.60 15.75
N GLN A 120 4.00 12.06 15.32
CA GLN A 120 4.14 12.85 14.09
C GLN A 120 3.77 12.06 12.82
N LEU A 121 4.15 10.78 12.71
CA LEU A 121 3.78 9.94 11.58
C LEU A 121 2.27 9.64 11.58
N ALA A 122 1.71 9.36 12.76
CA ALA A 122 0.26 9.19 12.92
C ALA A 122 -0.53 10.45 12.52
N GLU A 123 0.02 11.63 12.79
CA GLU A 123 -0.56 12.89 12.34
C GLU A 123 -0.45 13.07 10.82
N CYS A 124 0.69 12.73 10.21
CA CYS A 124 0.81 12.70 8.74
C CYS A 124 -0.30 11.83 8.11
N ARG A 125 -0.52 10.62 8.65
CA ARG A 125 -1.59 9.71 8.20
C ARG A 125 -2.96 10.39 8.22
N ARG A 126 -3.33 10.96 9.38
CA ARG A 126 -4.62 11.63 9.57
C ARG A 126 -4.80 12.82 8.62
N LEU A 127 -3.75 13.60 8.38
CA LEU A 127 -3.81 14.74 7.47
C LEU A 127 -3.96 14.32 6.00
N ILE A 128 -3.30 13.23 5.58
CA ILE A 128 -3.46 12.68 4.23
C ILE A 128 -4.90 12.20 4.03
N GLU A 129 -5.42 11.40 4.96
CA GLU A 129 -6.81 10.92 4.92
C GLU A 129 -7.84 12.05 4.98
N ALA A 130 -7.62 13.05 5.82
CA ALA A 130 -8.51 14.21 5.93
C ALA A 130 -8.53 15.02 4.63
N ASN A 131 -7.36 15.24 4.02
CA ASN A 131 -7.27 15.93 2.73
C ASN A 131 -7.99 15.17 1.60
N HIS A 132 -7.90 13.85 1.61
CA HIS A 132 -8.61 13.01 0.66
C HIS A 132 -10.13 13.13 0.83
N ARG A 133 -10.64 13.00 2.06
CA ARG A 133 -12.08 13.16 2.36
C ARG A 133 -12.60 14.55 2.01
N LEU A 134 -11.89 15.61 2.41
CA LEU A 134 -12.24 16.99 2.06
C LEU A 134 -12.39 17.19 0.55
N PHE A 135 -11.53 16.55 -0.25
CA PHE A 135 -11.62 16.63 -1.69
C PHE A 135 -12.82 15.87 -2.25
N LEU A 136 -13.07 14.64 -1.78
CA LEU A 136 -14.21 13.83 -2.24
C LEU A 136 -15.57 14.47 -1.86
N ASP A 137 -15.69 14.96 -0.64
CA ASP A 137 -16.97 15.43 -0.09
C ASP A 137 -17.31 16.88 -0.51
N GLY A 138 -16.29 17.73 -0.66
CA GLY A 138 -16.49 19.18 -0.86
C GLY A 138 -15.73 19.79 -2.05
N GLY A 139 -14.91 19.00 -2.76
CA GLY A 139 -14.23 19.43 -3.97
C GLY A 139 -13.43 20.73 -3.79
N GLY A 140 -13.77 21.75 -4.59
CA GLY A 140 -13.11 23.07 -4.53
C GLY A 140 -13.50 23.92 -3.32
N ALA A 141 -14.64 23.64 -2.66
CA ALA A 141 -15.09 24.42 -1.52
C ALA A 141 -14.21 24.23 -0.28
N THR A 142 -13.49 23.11 -0.20
CA THR A 142 -12.60 22.76 0.93
C THR A 142 -11.15 23.20 0.74
N LEU A 143 -10.90 24.12 -0.20
CA LEU A 143 -9.53 24.56 -0.54
C LEU A 143 -8.79 25.12 0.67
N ALA A 144 -9.46 25.92 1.51
CA ALA A 144 -8.86 26.54 2.68
C ALA A 144 -8.43 25.50 3.72
N GLU A 145 -9.29 24.52 4.04
CA GLU A 145 -8.93 23.45 4.97
C GLU A 145 -7.79 22.58 4.44
N ARG A 146 -7.80 22.29 3.13
CA ARG A 146 -6.73 21.50 2.49
C ARG A 146 -5.40 22.24 2.44
N GLN A 147 -5.41 23.56 2.30
CA GLN A 147 -4.23 24.41 2.43
C GLN A 147 -3.68 24.38 3.86
N ALA A 148 -4.53 24.56 4.88
CA ALA A 148 -4.13 24.46 6.28
C ALA A 148 -3.52 23.09 6.62
N ASN A 149 -4.11 22.00 6.12
CA ASN A 149 -3.53 20.66 6.28
C ASN A 149 -2.18 20.53 5.58
N SER A 150 -2.01 21.13 4.40
CA SER A 150 -0.74 21.10 3.66
C SER A 150 0.36 21.88 4.40
N GLU A 151 0.03 23.02 5.01
CA GLU A 151 0.93 23.78 5.88
C GLU A 151 1.33 22.96 7.11
N ARG A 152 0.38 22.25 7.74
CA ARG A 152 0.68 21.37 8.87
C ARG A 152 1.58 20.20 8.47
N GLN A 153 1.34 19.58 7.31
CA GLN A 153 2.21 18.54 6.76
C GLN A 153 3.63 19.06 6.49
N ALA A 154 3.76 20.29 5.98
CA ALA A 154 5.07 20.91 5.78
C ALA A 154 5.82 21.10 7.11
N ALA A 155 5.14 21.60 8.15
CA ALA A 155 5.72 21.74 9.49
C ALA A 155 6.14 20.40 10.11
N LEU A 156 5.33 19.35 9.97
CA LEU A 156 5.68 18.00 10.43
C LEU A 156 6.91 17.45 9.70
N ARG A 157 7.01 17.69 8.39
CA ARG A 157 8.19 17.30 7.60
C ARG A 157 9.44 18.00 8.10
N ASP A 158 9.36 19.29 8.43
CA ASP A 158 10.52 20.02 8.94
C ASP A 158 10.94 19.50 10.32
N GLN A 159 9.98 19.19 11.21
CA GLN A 159 10.23 18.55 12.51
C GLN A 159 10.93 17.20 12.36
N LEU A 160 10.39 16.30 11.52
CA LEU A 160 10.95 14.97 11.26
C LEU A 160 12.26 14.98 10.47
N THR A 161 12.55 16.09 9.78
CA THR A 161 13.85 16.30 9.14
C THR A 161 14.91 16.67 10.17
N ALA A 162 14.56 17.49 11.15
CA ALA A 162 15.46 17.89 12.23
C ALA A 162 15.75 16.72 13.19
N ASP A 163 14.71 15.97 13.56
CA ASP A 163 14.80 14.79 14.39
C ASP A 163 13.71 13.77 14.01
N PHE A 164 14.13 12.66 13.40
CA PHE A 164 13.20 11.58 13.03
C PHE A 164 12.78 10.73 14.23
N GLY A 165 13.46 10.84 15.38
CA GLY A 165 13.10 10.14 16.60
C GLY A 165 13.32 8.62 16.59
N LEU A 166 14.03 8.07 15.59
CA LEU A 166 14.42 6.66 15.55
C LEU A 166 15.94 6.51 15.40
N THR A 167 16.50 5.58 16.14
CA THR A 167 17.88 5.09 15.98
C THR A 167 18.04 4.27 14.69
N GLU A 168 19.28 4.02 14.27
CA GLU A 168 19.57 3.18 13.11
C GLU A 168 18.98 1.76 13.26
N ALA A 169 19.10 1.16 14.45
CA ALA A 169 18.55 -0.16 14.74
C ALA A 169 17.02 -0.17 14.65
N GLU A 170 16.34 0.87 15.17
CA GLU A 170 14.89 1.01 15.07
C GLU A 170 14.43 1.21 13.63
N VAL A 171 15.19 1.94 12.82
CA VAL A 171 14.90 2.13 11.40
C VAL A 171 15.01 0.81 10.62
N VAL A 172 16.01 -0.02 10.94
CA VAL A 172 16.13 -1.38 10.37
C VAL A 172 14.92 -2.21 10.77
N ALA A 173 14.59 -2.28 12.06
CA ALA A 173 13.43 -3.02 12.56
C ALA A 173 12.10 -2.49 11.95
N PHE A 174 11.99 -1.19 11.70
CA PHE A 174 10.85 -0.60 11.01
C PHE A 174 10.70 -1.18 9.61
N ARG A 175 11.77 -1.17 8.80
CA ARG A 175 11.74 -1.71 7.42
C ARG A 175 11.45 -3.21 7.40
N GLU A 176 11.95 -3.97 8.38
CA GLU A 176 11.64 -5.38 8.54
C GLU A 176 10.16 -5.62 8.84
N ARG A 177 9.53 -4.79 9.68
CA ARG A 177 8.08 -4.85 9.92
C ARG A 177 7.26 -4.56 8.66
N ILE A 178 7.64 -3.56 7.87
CA ILE A 178 7.03 -3.29 6.56
C ILE A 178 7.17 -4.53 5.68
N ALA A 179 8.38 -5.09 5.57
CA ALA A 179 8.66 -6.26 4.73
C ALA A 179 7.83 -7.50 5.16
N ALA A 180 7.70 -7.73 6.46
CA ALA A 180 6.88 -8.82 7.00
C ALA A 180 5.40 -8.66 6.61
N GLN A 181 4.87 -7.44 6.66
CA GLN A 181 3.48 -7.20 6.23
C GLN A 181 3.32 -7.34 4.72
N VAL A 182 4.29 -6.88 3.91
CA VAL A 182 4.28 -7.09 2.45
C VAL A 182 4.33 -8.58 2.11
N GLN A 183 5.09 -9.39 2.87
CA GLN A 183 5.11 -10.85 2.70
C GLN A 183 3.74 -11.46 3.01
N ARG A 184 3.08 -11.01 4.08
CA ARG A 184 1.72 -11.48 4.41
C ARG A 184 0.71 -11.14 3.32
N ILE A 185 0.77 -9.93 2.74
CA ILE A 185 -0.06 -9.53 1.60
C ILE A 185 0.22 -10.44 0.40
N HIS A 186 1.50 -10.66 0.08
CA HIS A 186 1.92 -11.54 -1.00
C HIS A 186 1.31 -12.93 -0.84
N ASP A 187 1.37 -13.53 0.34
CA ASP A 187 0.90 -14.90 0.57
C ASP A 187 -0.62 -15.00 0.41
N ILE A 188 -1.37 -14.03 0.94
CA ILE A 188 -2.83 -13.95 0.73
C ILE A 188 -3.16 -13.83 -0.75
N GLU A 189 -2.46 -12.97 -1.49
CA GLU A 189 -2.74 -12.75 -2.91
C GLU A 189 -2.26 -13.91 -3.79
N ALA A 190 -1.19 -14.61 -3.41
CA ALA A 190 -0.75 -15.82 -4.11
C ALA A 190 -1.81 -16.92 -4.03
N ASP A 191 -2.36 -17.17 -2.83
CA ASP A 191 -3.46 -18.11 -2.64
C ASP A 191 -4.71 -17.68 -3.42
N ALA A 192 -5.06 -16.39 -3.36
CA ALA A 192 -6.21 -15.85 -4.09
C ALA A 192 -6.09 -16.04 -5.61
N ILE A 193 -4.90 -15.79 -6.18
CA ILE A 193 -4.65 -15.93 -7.61
C ILE A 193 -4.62 -17.41 -8.03
N GLN A 194 -4.11 -18.30 -7.19
CA GLN A 194 -4.19 -19.74 -7.45
C GLN A 194 -5.65 -20.22 -7.48
N GLN A 195 -6.46 -19.80 -6.50
CA GLN A 195 -7.90 -20.12 -6.48
C GLN A 195 -8.63 -19.52 -7.67
N LEU A 196 -8.34 -18.27 -8.03
CA LEU A 196 -8.91 -17.61 -9.21
C LEU A 196 -8.57 -18.35 -10.51
N LYS A 197 -7.33 -18.83 -10.64
CA LYS A 197 -6.92 -19.63 -11.79
C LYS A 197 -7.68 -20.96 -11.86
N ALA A 198 -7.86 -21.65 -10.73
CA ALA A 198 -8.64 -22.87 -10.67
C ALA A 198 -10.13 -22.64 -10.98
N ALA A 199 -10.71 -21.55 -10.47
CA ALA A 199 -12.10 -21.16 -10.70
C ALA A 199 -12.40 -20.81 -12.17
N MET A 200 -11.39 -20.40 -12.92
CA MET A 200 -11.50 -20.00 -14.32
C MET A 200 -11.10 -21.09 -15.32
N ALA A 201 -10.50 -22.19 -14.84
CA ALA A 201 -10.29 -23.39 -15.65
C ALA A 201 -11.64 -23.99 -16.11
#